data_AF-A0A2E7JCL2-F1
#
_entry.id   AF-A0A2E7JCL2-F1
#
_cell.length_a   1.000
_cell.length_b   1.000
_cell.length_c   1.000
_cell.angle_alpha   90.00
_cell.angle_beta   90.00
_cell.angle_gamma   90.00
#
_symmetry.space_group_name_H-M   'P 1'
#
loop_
_entity.id
_entity.type
_entity.pdbx_description
1 polymer ?
#
loop_
_entity_poly.entity_id
_entity_poly.type
_entity_poly.pdbx_seq_one_letter_code
_entity_poly.pdbx_strand_id
1 'polypeptide(L)'
;MTDMRKLPEEYVSQELWLCKSELFSYLCKLLKQVSFDLDDPEEDGQGSEAAIKLRIEYARLRYTPWHGDSQLFSHPLLSDKEKVGRLYGEETRKLLNRVEELHTNWRSGNSILIDEFRRQVINTISEFGVDRIRIACRSREIANFQKLLNDDVELTDTQFITGLKEYRVAQPFDVLFRIGSFRMEGMQKIAPPILNAPKYRKLIRFCWDRTSDEIELAQDPINSDINYLQLMPLTTRTVSDSTHAEEYSDTDTSSLDDEFLNDAENYSTKASSDINCIRILLSENKAALFRKGHRELVFRNHSCGLEILQLTAKEIRSGDFWIDQSIEVDLGKEEINPEDYPMAKIWKSDLHRQLRRLPGAVTLKMVLAGIALQDRYKAAESWSTFDKYRINAPQRKSHFIALIESVLRQDIWYGYDLKDPRLSIAENAWAELSNYKSRSIENGQLSHRIVADQLYNELRKCMDSYIDILSANTDFYEFTMPEDTGLTGHVVFRRVSNIDRGFYAPEEMLSKLIDKEQTEQYRAIQNKEYKATCV
;
A
#
# COMPACT_ATOMS: atom_id res chain seq x y z
N MET A 1 -3.82 -1.13 50.88
CA MET A 1 -3.88 -0.61 49.49
C MET A 1 -2.46 -0.55 49.00
N THR A 2 -2.03 -1.64 48.37
CA THR A 2 -0.64 -1.89 47.98
C THR A 2 -0.47 -1.44 46.54
N ASP A 3 0.53 -0.61 46.33
CA ASP A 3 0.86 0.08 45.09
C ASP A 3 1.29 -0.94 44.01
N MET A 4 0.39 -1.26 43.09
CA MET A 4 0.72 -1.98 41.85
C MET A 4 0.71 -0.99 40.70
N ARG A 5 1.88 -0.41 40.37
CA ARG A 5 2.21 0.10 39.02
C ARG A 5 3.64 0.65 38.91
N LYS A 6 4.63 -0.18 39.23
CA LYS A 6 5.96 -0.10 38.60
C LYS A 6 6.37 -1.53 38.25
N LEU A 7 6.04 -1.97 37.04
CA LEU A 7 6.74 -3.10 36.45
C LEU A 7 8.21 -2.66 36.25
N PRO A 8 9.22 -3.51 36.54
CA PRO A 8 10.61 -3.16 36.27
C PRO A 8 10.81 -2.91 34.77
N GLU A 9 11.80 -2.09 34.43
CA GLU A 9 12.37 -1.98 33.07
C GLU A 9 12.94 -3.35 32.64
N GLU A 10 12.08 -4.31 32.32
CA GLU A 10 12.49 -5.57 31.70
C GLU A 10 12.72 -5.30 30.21
N TYR A 11 13.99 -5.36 29.80
CA TYR A 11 14.38 -5.26 28.39
C TYR A 11 13.59 -6.25 27.55
N VAL A 12 12.87 -5.74 26.55
CA VAL A 12 12.16 -6.57 25.59
C VAL A 12 13.17 -7.37 24.80
N SER A 13 13.03 -8.70 24.84
CA SER A 13 13.90 -9.63 24.12
C SER A 13 13.22 -10.12 22.85
N GLN A 14 14.02 -10.56 21.89
CA GLN A 14 13.53 -11.19 20.68
C GLN A 14 14.17 -12.56 20.44
N GLU A 15 13.37 -13.47 19.89
CA GLU A 15 13.78 -14.78 19.41
C GLU A 15 13.39 -14.92 17.95
N LEU A 16 14.39 -15.14 17.09
CA LEU A 16 14.21 -15.31 15.65
C LEU A 16 14.45 -16.76 15.27
N TRP A 17 13.42 -17.43 14.76
CA TRP A 17 13.48 -18.78 14.22
C TRP A 17 13.63 -18.73 12.70
N LEU A 18 14.80 -19.09 12.21
CA LEU A 18 15.14 -19.21 10.80
C LEU A 18 14.88 -20.63 10.31
N CYS A 19 13.80 -20.79 9.54
CA CYS A 19 13.38 -22.08 8.98
C CYS A 19 14.00 -22.30 7.61
N LYS A 20 14.59 -23.47 7.37
CA LYS A 20 15.20 -23.87 6.10
C LYS A 20 14.44 -25.04 5.50
N SER A 21 14.03 -24.90 4.24
CA SER A 21 13.47 -25.98 3.43
C SER A 21 13.85 -25.74 1.97
N GLU A 22 14.50 -26.73 1.36
CA GLU A 22 14.89 -26.66 -0.05
C GLU A 22 13.66 -26.69 -0.95
N LEU A 23 12.68 -27.55 -0.63
CA LEU A 23 11.40 -27.62 -1.32
C LEU A 23 10.68 -26.27 -1.31
N PHE A 24 10.59 -25.63 -0.13
CA PHE A 24 9.98 -24.31 0.00
C PHE A 24 10.72 -23.26 -0.83
N SER A 25 12.04 -23.20 -0.69
CA SER A 25 12.87 -22.19 -1.35
C SER A 25 12.75 -22.31 -2.87
N TYR A 26 12.78 -23.53 -3.38
CA TYR A 26 12.66 -23.80 -4.80
C TYR A 26 11.25 -23.51 -5.33
N LEU A 27 10.21 -23.93 -4.61
CA LEU A 27 8.82 -23.59 -4.96
C LEU A 27 8.62 -22.07 -5.03
N CYS A 28 9.10 -21.34 -4.03
CA CYS A 28 9.02 -19.89 -3.97
C CYS A 28 9.75 -19.21 -5.14
N LYS A 29 10.95 -19.69 -5.49
CA LYS A 29 11.71 -19.21 -6.64
C LYS A 29 10.91 -19.36 -7.94
N LEU A 30 10.36 -20.56 -8.18
CA LEU A 30 9.64 -20.83 -9.42
C LEU A 30 8.27 -20.15 -9.48
N LEU A 31 7.53 -20.07 -8.37
CA LEU A 31 6.29 -19.29 -8.28
C LEU A 31 6.52 -17.84 -8.70
N LYS A 32 7.61 -17.25 -8.20
CA LYS A 32 7.99 -15.88 -8.51
C LYS A 32 8.37 -15.71 -9.97
N GLN A 33 9.23 -16.60 -10.49
CA GLN A 33 9.66 -16.58 -11.89
C GLN A 33 8.48 -16.72 -12.85
N VAL A 34 7.61 -17.71 -12.64
CA VAL A 34 6.41 -17.90 -13.49
C VAL A 34 5.45 -16.72 -13.35
N SER A 35 5.30 -16.14 -12.16
CA SER A 35 4.48 -14.94 -12.01
C SER A 35 5.02 -13.73 -12.78
N PHE A 36 6.33 -13.64 -12.98
CA PHE A 36 6.94 -12.58 -13.78
C PHE A 36 6.77 -12.86 -15.28
N ASP A 37 7.02 -14.10 -15.71
CA ASP A 37 6.85 -14.51 -17.11
C ASP A 37 5.41 -14.34 -17.63
N LEU A 38 4.41 -14.53 -16.76
CA LEU A 38 2.99 -14.41 -17.12
C LEU A 38 2.46 -12.96 -17.04
N ASP A 39 3.21 -12.06 -16.41
CA ASP A 39 2.78 -10.67 -16.21
C ASP A 39 3.25 -9.81 -17.37
N ASP A 40 2.33 -9.54 -18.30
CA ASP A 40 2.54 -8.55 -19.35
C ASP A 40 1.91 -7.22 -18.91
N PRO A 41 2.73 -6.19 -18.60
CA PRO A 41 2.21 -4.90 -18.14
C PRO A 41 1.49 -4.10 -19.25
N GLU A 42 1.53 -4.54 -20.51
CA GLU A 42 0.88 -3.89 -21.65
C GLU A 42 -0.41 -4.59 -22.10
N GLU A 43 -0.71 -5.80 -21.60
CA GLU A 43 -1.94 -6.55 -21.90
C GLU A 43 -2.78 -6.83 -20.64
N ASP A 44 -3.93 -6.15 -20.50
CA ASP A 44 -4.96 -6.50 -19.51
C ASP A 44 -5.63 -7.82 -19.91
N GLY A 45 -5.06 -8.95 -19.47
CA GLY A 45 -5.49 -10.29 -19.85
C GLY A 45 -5.45 -11.33 -18.74
N GLN A 46 -5.84 -12.56 -19.07
CA GLN A 46 -5.79 -13.73 -18.17
C GLN A 46 -4.39 -14.02 -17.63
N GLY A 47 -3.33 -13.52 -18.28
CA GLY A 47 -1.93 -13.60 -17.85
C GLY A 47 -1.67 -12.87 -16.55
N SER A 48 -1.99 -11.57 -16.50
CA SER A 48 -1.79 -10.75 -15.30
C SER A 48 -2.66 -11.23 -14.13
N GLU A 49 -3.90 -11.70 -14.38
CA GLU A 49 -4.72 -12.33 -13.31
C GLU A 49 -4.05 -13.59 -12.75
N ALA A 50 -3.52 -14.46 -13.63
CA ALA A 50 -2.80 -15.67 -13.22
C ALA A 50 -1.53 -15.33 -12.43
N ALA A 51 -0.76 -14.34 -12.89
CA ALA A 51 0.41 -13.82 -12.20
C ALA A 51 0.04 -13.36 -10.79
N ILE A 52 -0.97 -12.50 -10.63
CA ILE A 52 -1.45 -12.02 -9.32
C ILE A 52 -1.80 -13.18 -8.39
N LYS A 53 -2.49 -14.22 -8.89
CA LYS A 53 -2.81 -15.40 -8.06
C LYS A 53 -1.56 -16.13 -7.56
N LEU A 54 -0.56 -16.34 -8.42
CA LEU A 54 0.72 -16.95 -8.05
C LEU A 54 1.46 -16.08 -7.01
N ARG A 55 1.43 -14.76 -7.15
CA ARG A 55 2.03 -13.81 -6.21
C ARG A 55 1.34 -13.83 -4.84
N ILE A 56 0.01 -13.88 -4.82
CA ILE A 56 -0.77 -14.03 -3.57
C ILE A 56 -0.41 -15.34 -2.89
N GLU A 57 -0.34 -16.43 -3.64
CA GLU A 57 0.01 -17.74 -3.10
C GLU A 57 1.42 -17.73 -2.47
N TYR A 58 2.40 -17.23 -3.21
CA TYR A 58 3.76 -17.02 -2.74
C TYR A 58 3.80 -16.22 -1.42
N ALA A 59 3.07 -15.10 -1.34
CA ALA A 59 3.01 -14.28 -0.13
C ALA A 59 2.36 -15.05 1.04
N ARG A 60 1.32 -15.84 0.81
CA ARG A 60 0.68 -16.65 1.86
C ARG A 60 1.63 -17.70 2.42
N LEU A 61 2.35 -18.39 1.55
CA LEU A 61 3.35 -19.39 1.93
C LEU A 61 4.47 -18.81 2.80
N ARG A 62 4.86 -17.54 2.58
CA ARG A 62 5.93 -16.90 3.38
C ARG A 62 5.49 -16.38 4.74
N TYR A 63 4.28 -15.82 4.83
CA TYR A 63 3.93 -14.93 5.94
C TYR A 63 2.74 -15.40 6.77
N THR A 64 2.18 -16.57 6.45
CA THR A 64 0.98 -17.09 7.09
C THR A 64 1.13 -18.59 7.34
N PRO A 65 0.37 -19.18 8.28
CA PRO A 65 0.35 -20.62 8.49
C PRO A 65 -0.46 -21.30 7.38
N TRP A 66 0.05 -21.23 6.15
CA TRP A 66 -0.61 -21.68 4.92
C TRP A 66 0.16 -22.80 4.26
N HIS A 67 -0.54 -23.88 3.92
CA HIS A 67 0.04 -25.05 3.27
C HIS A 67 -0.14 -25.07 1.75
N GLY A 68 -0.93 -24.15 1.19
CA GLY A 68 -1.13 -24.02 -0.25
C GLY A 68 -2.59 -24.22 -0.71
N ASP A 69 -3.01 -23.48 -1.73
CA ASP A 69 -4.35 -23.52 -2.32
C ASP A 69 -4.53 -24.69 -3.29
N SER A 70 -5.43 -25.63 -2.98
CA SER A 70 -5.79 -26.71 -3.90
C SER A 70 -6.25 -26.28 -5.28
N GLN A 71 -6.81 -25.09 -5.39
CA GLN A 71 -7.46 -24.62 -6.61
C GLN A 71 -6.59 -23.66 -7.41
N LEU A 72 -5.32 -23.44 -7.01
CA LEU A 72 -4.43 -22.51 -7.68
C LEU A 72 -4.35 -22.78 -9.20
N PHE A 73 -4.09 -24.03 -9.56
CA PHE A 73 -3.96 -24.47 -10.97
C PHE A 73 -5.30 -24.76 -11.65
N SER A 74 -6.42 -24.51 -10.97
CA SER A 74 -7.75 -24.52 -11.60
C SER A 74 -8.07 -23.21 -12.34
N HIS A 75 -7.20 -22.21 -12.25
CA HIS A 75 -7.33 -20.97 -13.01
C HIS A 75 -7.30 -21.25 -14.53
N PRO A 76 -8.19 -20.65 -15.35
CA PRO A 76 -8.33 -21.02 -16.77
C PRO A 76 -7.04 -21.00 -17.58
N LEU A 77 -6.13 -20.05 -17.30
CA LEU A 77 -4.83 -19.99 -17.96
C LEU A 77 -3.84 -21.01 -17.38
N LEU A 78 -3.80 -21.20 -16.06
CA LEU A 78 -2.85 -22.09 -15.41
C LEU A 78 -3.18 -23.57 -15.67
N SER A 79 -4.47 -23.88 -15.89
CA SER A 79 -4.94 -25.22 -16.23
C SER A 79 -4.63 -25.61 -17.68
N ASP A 80 -4.51 -24.64 -18.60
CA ASP A 80 -4.24 -24.87 -20.02
C ASP A 80 -2.77 -24.63 -20.35
N LYS A 81 -1.94 -25.63 -20.00
CA LYS A 81 -0.48 -25.60 -20.20
C LYS A 81 -0.08 -25.42 -21.66
N GLU A 82 -0.86 -25.95 -22.59
CA GLU A 82 -0.61 -25.82 -24.02
C GLU A 82 -0.90 -24.39 -24.51
N LYS A 83 -1.91 -23.72 -23.94
CA LYS A 83 -2.12 -22.29 -24.16
C LYS A 83 -0.98 -21.46 -23.58
N VAL A 84 -0.46 -21.79 -22.39
CA VAL A 84 0.70 -21.10 -21.81
C VAL A 84 1.93 -21.25 -22.72
N GLY A 85 2.21 -22.46 -23.20
CA GLY A 85 3.33 -22.69 -24.13
C GLY A 85 3.24 -21.91 -25.44
N ARG A 86 2.02 -21.74 -25.98
CA ARG A 86 1.79 -20.97 -27.21
C ARG A 86 1.93 -19.46 -27.02
N LEU A 87 1.50 -18.93 -25.88
CA LEU A 87 1.45 -17.48 -25.62
C LEU A 87 2.75 -16.95 -25.01
N TYR A 88 3.33 -17.67 -24.06
CA TYR A 88 4.48 -17.24 -23.26
C TYR A 88 5.75 -18.05 -23.54
N GLY A 89 5.65 -19.09 -24.36
CA GLY A 89 6.78 -19.92 -24.76
C GLY A 89 6.92 -21.21 -23.96
N GLU A 90 7.72 -22.11 -24.54
CA GLU A 90 7.90 -23.49 -24.06
C GLU A 90 8.60 -23.57 -22.69
N GLU A 91 9.50 -22.63 -22.40
CA GLU A 91 10.21 -22.58 -21.12
C GLU A 91 9.27 -22.22 -19.96
N THR A 92 8.41 -21.22 -20.12
CA THR A 92 7.40 -20.85 -19.12
C THR A 92 6.41 -21.99 -18.87
N ARG A 93 6.05 -22.76 -19.90
CA ARG A 93 5.24 -23.99 -19.74
C ARG A 93 5.94 -25.04 -18.89
N LYS A 94 7.24 -25.30 -19.11
CA LYS A 94 8.03 -26.24 -18.30
C LYS A 94 8.12 -25.77 -16.84
N LEU A 95 8.37 -24.48 -16.63
CA LEU A 95 8.40 -23.89 -15.29
C LEU A 95 7.05 -24.06 -14.59
N LEU A 96 5.94 -23.76 -15.26
CA LEU A 96 4.59 -23.92 -14.71
C LEU A 96 4.29 -25.38 -14.30
N ASN A 97 4.65 -26.35 -15.15
CA ASN A 97 4.54 -27.78 -14.81
C ASN A 97 5.31 -28.12 -13.54
N ARG A 98 6.53 -27.59 -13.41
CA ARG A 98 7.37 -27.85 -12.24
C ARG A 98 6.82 -27.17 -10.98
N VAL A 99 6.29 -25.95 -11.09
CA VAL A 99 5.62 -25.27 -9.97
C VAL A 99 4.45 -26.10 -9.47
N GLU A 100 3.59 -26.62 -10.35
CA GLU A 100 2.44 -27.43 -9.95
C GLU A 100 2.84 -28.71 -9.21
N GLU A 101 3.88 -29.39 -9.69
CA GLU A 101 4.43 -30.59 -9.04
C GLU A 101 4.97 -30.25 -7.63
N LEU A 102 5.81 -29.22 -7.52
CA LEU A 102 6.40 -28.81 -6.24
C LEU A 102 5.34 -28.30 -5.27
N HIS A 103 4.33 -27.59 -5.76
CA HIS A 103 3.21 -27.10 -4.95
C HIS A 103 2.38 -28.26 -4.41
N THR A 104 2.14 -29.29 -5.23
CA THR A 104 1.47 -30.52 -4.81
C THR A 104 2.29 -31.25 -3.74
N ASN A 105 3.60 -31.39 -3.96
CA ASN A 105 4.51 -32.00 -2.99
C ASN A 105 4.53 -31.24 -1.67
N TRP A 106 4.63 -29.90 -1.72
CA TRP A 106 4.56 -29.02 -0.55
C TRP A 106 3.25 -29.18 0.22
N ARG A 107 2.11 -29.21 -0.48
CA ARG A 107 0.78 -29.40 0.13
C ARG A 107 0.60 -30.74 0.82
N SER A 108 1.25 -31.78 0.30
CA SER A 108 1.22 -33.13 0.87
C SER A 108 2.25 -33.34 1.99
N GLY A 109 3.24 -32.46 2.08
CA GLY A 109 4.31 -32.51 3.06
C GLY A 109 4.00 -31.74 4.34
N ASN A 110 4.93 -31.82 5.28
CA ASN A 110 4.91 -31.03 6.50
C ASN A 110 5.71 -29.75 6.30
N SER A 111 5.26 -28.65 6.91
CA SER A 111 6.00 -27.39 6.90
C SER A 111 6.76 -27.22 8.21
N ILE A 112 8.09 -27.30 8.16
CA ILE A 112 8.95 -27.13 9.34
C ILE A 112 8.69 -25.82 10.09
N LEU A 113 8.33 -24.75 9.37
CA LEU A 113 7.97 -23.48 9.98
C LEU A 113 6.67 -23.60 10.77
N ILE A 114 5.65 -24.22 10.18
CA ILE A 114 4.33 -24.34 10.81
C ILE A 114 4.39 -25.29 12.01
N ASP A 115 5.11 -26.40 11.88
CA ASP A 115 5.31 -27.37 12.97
C ASP A 115 6.04 -26.72 14.15
N GLU A 116 7.12 -25.99 13.87
CA GLU A 116 7.91 -25.32 14.90
C GLU A 116 7.14 -24.16 15.53
N PHE A 117 6.38 -23.40 14.73
CA PHE A 117 5.47 -22.37 15.22
C PHE A 117 4.44 -22.96 16.19
N ARG A 118 3.73 -24.02 15.77
CA ARG A 118 2.73 -24.70 16.60
C ARG A 118 3.36 -25.19 17.90
N ARG A 119 4.52 -25.84 17.83
CA ARG A 119 5.26 -26.33 19.00
C ARG A 119 5.61 -25.22 19.97
N GLN A 120 6.15 -24.08 19.50
CA GLN A 120 6.51 -22.97 20.38
C GLN A 120 5.29 -22.30 20.99
N VAL A 121 4.20 -22.15 20.26
CA VAL A 121 2.96 -21.58 20.79
C VAL A 121 2.43 -22.46 21.93
N ILE A 122 2.35 -23.79 21.73
CA ILE A 122 1.89 -24.72 22.77
C ILE A 122 2.79 -24.70 24.00
N ASN A 123 4.11 -24.72 23.82
CA ASN A 123 5.06 -24.64 24.93
C ASN A 123 4.88 -23.34 25.72
N THR A 124 4.71 -22.22 25.01
CA THR A 124 4.55 -20.90 25.63
C THR A 124 3.21 -20.78 26.36
N ILE A 125 2.13 -21.33 25.79
CA ILE A 125 0.84 -21.41 26.47
C ILE A 125 0.94 -22.28 27.74
N SER A 126 1.70 -23.38 27.68
CA SER A 126 1.94 -24.24 28.85
C SER A 126 2.72 -23.51 29.95
N GLU A 127 3.60 -22.58 29.59
CA GLU A 127 4.42 -21.81 30.53
C GLU A 127 3.70 -20.59 31.11
N PHE A 128 3.03 -19.79 30.27
CA PHE A 128 2.48 -18.48 30.65
C PHE A 128 0.94 -18.42 30.70
N GLY A 129 0.26 -19.39 30.09
CA GLY A 129 -1.19 -19.38 29.88
C GLY A 129 -1.61 -18.64 28.59
N VAL A 130 -2.77 -19.03 28.04
CA VAL A 130 -3.29 -18.53 26.76
C VAL A 130 -3.57 -17.02 26.76
N ASP A 131 -3.94 -16.45 27.92
CA ASP A 131 -4.24 -15.02 28.05
C ASP A 131 -3.00 -14.12 27.99
N ARG A 132 -1.81 -14.71 28.14
CA ARG A 132 -0.52 -14.00 28.16
C ARG A 132 0.20 -14.00 26.82
N ILE A 133 -0.37 -14.64 25.80
CA ILE A 133 0.21 -14.66 24.45
C ILE A 133 -0.63 -13.86 23.48
N ARG A 134 0.00 -13.30 22.46
CA ARG A 134 -0.68 -12.69 21.30
C ARG A 134 -0.03 -13.14 20.00
N ILE A 135 -0.82 -13.21 18.94
CA ILE A 135 -0.36 -13.50 17.57
C ILE A 135 -0.64 -12.28 16.69
N ALA A 136 0.42 -11.72 16.10
CA ALA A 136 0.31 -10.64 15.13
C ALA A 136 0.09 -11.20 13.70
N CYS A 137 -1.05 -10.87 13.09
CA CYS A 137 -1.42 -11.35 11.75
C CYS A 137 -2.49 -10.45 11.10
N ARG A 138 -2.86 -10.70 9.83
CA ARG A 138 -3.98 -9.98 9.20
C ARG A 138 -5.31 -10.58 9.64
N SER A 139 -6.37 -9.76 9.67
CA SER A 139 -7.72 -10.21 10.05
C SER A 139 -8.22 -11.41 9.23
N ARG A 140 -7.87 -11.48 7.93
CA ARG A 140 -8.23 -12.61 7.05
C ARG A 140 -7.50 -13.93 7.36
N GLU A 141 -6.48 -13.90 8.21
CA GLU A 141 -5.63 -15.05 8.54
C GLU A 141 -5.99 -15.69 9.87
N ILE A 142 -6.80 -15.04 10.71
CA ILE A 142 -7.22 -15.54 12.03
C ILE A 142 -7.71 -16.99 11.93
N ALA A 143 -8.58 -17.27 10.96
CA ALA A 143 -9.13 -18.60 10.74
C ALA A 143 -8.05 -19.67 10.46
N ASN A 144 -6.93 -19.30 9.82
CA ASN A 144 -5.83 -20.24 9.56
C ASN A 144 -5.07 -20.57 10.84
N PHE A 145 -4.81 -19.57 11.70
CA PHE A 145 -4.17 -19.79 13.00
C PHE A 145 -5.06 -20.58 13.96
N GLN A 146 -6.35 -20.25 14.00
CA GLN A 146 -7.33 -21.01 14.79
C GLN A 146 -7.35 -22.46 14.32
N LYS A 147 -7.50 -22.72 13.01
CA LYS A 147 -7.49 -24.07 12.46
C LYS A 147 -6.19 -24.83 12.78
N LEU A 148 -5.04 -24.16 12.71
CA LEU A 148 -3.74 -24.77 13.00
C LEU A 148 -3.62 -25.24 14.47
N LEU A 149 -4.20 -24.49 15.40
CA LEU A 149 -4.00 -24.69 16.84
C LEU A 149 -5.21 -25.34 17.53
N ASN A 150 -6.36 -25.45 16.85
CA ASN A 150 -7.62 -25.91 17.43
C ASN A 150 -7.57 -27.29 18.09
N ASP A 151 -6.68 -28.17 17.61
CA ASP A 151 -6.52 -29.50 18.19
C ASP A 151 -5.86 -29.48 19.57
N ASP A 152 -5.14 -28.41 19.91
CA ASP A 152 -4.41 -28.26 21.17
C ASP A 152 -4.99 -27.15 22.07
N VAL A 153 -5.38 -26.01 21.47
CA VAL A 153 -5.85 -24.83 22.19
C VAL A 153 -6.89 -24.06 21.36
N GLU A 154 -8.01 -23.70 22.01
CA GLU A 154 -8.99 -22.80 21.44
C GLU A 154 -8.54 -21.33 21.57
N LEU A 155 -8.34 -20.67 20.43
CA LEU A 155 -7.97 -19.25 20.38
C LEU A 155 -9.16 -18.36 20.03
N THR A 156 -9.36 -17.31 20.81
CA THR A 156 -10.37 -16.28 20.55
C THR A 156 -9.76 -15.03 19.91
N ASP A 157 -10.61 -14.10 19.46
CA ASP A 157 -10.18 -12.82 18.90
C ASP A 157 -9.24 -12.02 19.83
N THR A 158 -9.33 -12.25 21.15
CA THR A 158 -8.48 -11.56 22.13
C THR A 158 -7.00 -11.95 22.04
N GLN A 159 -6.69 -13.11 21.47
CA GLN A 159 -5.32 -13.58 21.24
C GLN A 159 -4.69 -13.01 19.97
N PHE A 160 -5.44 -12.28 19.14
CA PHE A 160 -4.96 -11.76 17.87
C PHE A 160 -4.75 -10.25 17.89
N ILE A 161 -3.64 -9.81 17.31
CA ILE A 161 -3.32 -8.40 17.09
C ILE A 161 -3.29 -8.17 15.58
N THR A 162 -4.42 -7.69 15.05
CA THR A 162 -4.62 -7.53 13.60
C THR A 162 -4.56 -6.09 13.11
N GLY A 163 -4.52 -5.15 14.05
CA GLY A 163 -4.49 -3.73 13.77
C GLY A 163 -4.13 -2.92 15.01
N LEU A 164 -3.95 -1.62 14.78
CA LEU A 164 -3.53 -0.68 15.82
C LEU A 164 -4.58 -0.56 16.95
N LYS A 165 -5.85 -0.74 16.61
CA LYS A 165 -6.95 -0.66 17.58
C LYS A 165 -6.82 -1.77 18.61
N GLU A 166 -6.63 -3.00 18.15
CA GLU A 166 -6.47 -4.21 18.96
C GLU A 166 -5.22 -4.08 19.85
N TYR A 167 -4.10 -3.60 19.29
CA TYR A 167 -2.88 -3.38 20.06
C TYR A 167 -3.03 -2.31 21.14
N ARG A 168 -3.70 -1.20 20.85
CA ARG A 168 -3.90 -0.10 21.82
C ARG A 168 -4.76 -0.52 23.02
N VAL A 169 -5.77 -1.36 22.81
CA VAL A 169 -6.63 -1.83 23.91
C VAL A 169 -6.08 -3.06 24.63
N ALA A 170 -5.10 -3.76 24.04
CA ALA A 170 -4.45 -4.89 24.69
C ALA A 170 -3.79 -4.48 26.02
N GLN A 171 -4.05 -5.27 27.06
CA GLN A 171 -3.31 -5.20 28.32
C GLN A 171 -1.88 -5.74 28.11
N PRO A 172 -0.89 -5.34 28.94
CA PRO A 172 0.45 -5.93 28.88
C PRO A 172 0.40 -7.46 28.94
N PHE A 173 1.15 -8.10 28.07
CA PHE A 173 1.21 -9.56 27.90
C PHE A 173 2.67 -10.04 27.84
N ASP A 174 2.91 -11.34 27.83
CA ASP A 174 4.27 -11.87 27.96
C ASP A 174 4.91 -12.08 26.59
N VAL A 175 4.20 -12.71 25.64
CA VAL A 175 4.79 -13.13 24.36
C VAL A 175 3.98 -12.68 23.15
N LEU A 176 4.66 -12.07 22.18
CA LEU A 176 4.12 -11.77 20.85
C LEU A 176 4.70 -12.72 19.81
N PHE A 177 3.84 -13.46 19.12
CA PHE A 177 4.19 -14.33 18.00
C PHE A 177 3.95 -13.66 16.66
N ARG A 178 4.83 -13.93 15.69
CA ARG A 178 4.71 -13.45 14.31
C ARG A 178 5.31 -14.45 13.31
N ILE A 179 4.60 -14.72 12.21
CA ILE A 179 5.12 -15.49 11.06
C ILE A 179 5.53 -14.54 9.92
N GLY A 180 6.82 -14.44 9.67
CA GLY A 180 7.42 -13.62 8.63
C GLY A 180 7.36 -12.12 8.95
N SER A 181 7.68 -11.28 7.98
CA SER A 181 8.00 -9.87 8.28
C SER A 181 6.80 -8.97 8.53
N PHE A 182 7.02 -7.84 9.19
CA PHE A 182 6.04 -6.77 9.37
C PHE A 182 5.80 -5.90 8.11
N ARG A 183 6.56 -6.09 7.02
CA ARG A 183 6.39 -5.36 5.73
C ARG A 183 5.11 -5.72 4.97
N MET A 184 4.41 -6.77 5.39
CA MET A 184 3.16 -7.15 4.75
C MET A 184 2.12 -6.04 4.75
N GLU A 185 1.44 -5.87 3.61
CA GLU A 185 0.29 -4.98 3.47
C GLU A 185 -0.73 -5.22 4.61
N GLY A 186 -1.11 -4.15 5.30
CA GLY A 186 -1.96 -4.19 6.48
C GLY A 186 -1.23 -4.28 7.82
N MET A 187 0.01 -4.80 7.84
CA MET A 187 0.86 -4.88 9.04
C MET A 187 1.85 -3.71 9.17
N GLN A 188 2.16 -3.02 8.07
CA GLN A 188 3.09 -1.88 8.07
C GLN A 188 2.68 -0.77 9.05
N LYS A 189 1.38 -0.53 9.22
CA LYS A 189 0.85 0.53 10.10
C LYS A 189 0.94 0.18 11.60
N ILE A 190 1.01 -1.10 11.95
CA ILE A 190 1.04 -1.57 13.34
C ILE A 190 2.48 -1.90 13.79
N ALA A 191 3.40 -2.11 12.86
CA ALA A 191 4.78 -2.44 13.16
C ALA A 191 5.48 -1.39 14.04
N PRO A 192 5.44 -0.07 13.74
CA PRO A 192 6.15 0.90 14.59
C PRO A 192 5.59 0.95 16.02
N PRO A 193 4.26 0.96 16.26
CA PRO A 193 3.71 0.84 17.61
C PRO A 193 4.11 -0.44 18.35
N ILE A 194 4.18 -1.58 17.65
CA ILE A 194 4.60 -2.87 18.24
C ILE A 194 6.05 -2.81 18.69
N LEU A 195 6.93 -2.23 17.86
CA LEU A 195 8.38 -2.23 18.08
C LEU A 195 8.83 -1.10 19.03
N ASN A 196 8.23 0.09 18.93
CA ASN A 196 8.69 1.29 19.65
C ASN A 196 8.02 1.42 21.03
N ALA A 197 6.81 0.88 21.19
CA ALA A 197 6.05 0.93 22.44
C ALA A 197 5.58 -0.48 22.87
N PRO A 198 6.51 -1.43 23.09
CA PRO A 198 6.19 -2.83 23.30
C PRO A 198 5.37 -3.03 24.58
N LYS A 199 4.21 -3.68 24.43
CA LYS A 199 3.37 -4.18 25.54
C LYS A 199 3.67 -5.63 25.92
N TYR A 200 4.75 -6.18 25.37
CA TYR A 200 5.18 -7.56 25.53
C TYR A 200 6.61 -7.62 26.05
N ARG A 201 6.98 -8.75 26.66
CA ARG A 201 8.34 -9.00 27.16
C ARG A 201 9.22 -9.72 26.14
N LYS A 202 8.60 -10.57 25.31
CA LYS A 202 9.30 -11.40 24.33
C LYS A 202 8.60 -11.36 22.98
N LEU A 203 9.36 -11.05 21.93
CA LEU A 203 8.94 -11.16 20.54
C LEU A 203 9.50 -12.46 19.94
N ILE A 204 8.64 -13.36 19.48
CA ILE A 204 9.05 -14.59 18.79
C ILE A 204 8.65 -14.50 17.32
N ARG A 205 9.64 -14.46 16.43
CA ARG A 205 9.46 -14.35 14.97
C ARG A 205 9.88 -15.65 14.30
N PHE A 206 9.09 -16.09 13.32
CA PHE A 206 9.38 -17.23 12.46
C PHE A 206 9.56 -16.77 11.04
N CYS A 207 10.76 -16.88 10.49
CA CYS A 207 11.07 -16.44 9.14
C CYS A 207 11.72 -17.58 8.36
N TRP A 208 11.44 -17.65 7.06
CA TRP A 208 12.24 -18.50 6.17
C TRP A 208 13.65 -17.91 6.04
N ASP A 209 14.66 -18.78 6.04
CA ASP A 209 16.05 -18.38 5.82
C ASP A 209 16.19 -17.62 4.50
N ARG A 210 17.11 -16.65 4.45
CA ARG A 210 17.36 -15.75 3.31
C ARG A 210 16.18 -14.83 2.92
N THR A 211 15.15 -14.75 3.75
CA THR A 211 14.16 -13.65 3.68
C THR A 211 14.78 -12.40 4.30
N SER A 212 14.74 -11.26 3.60
CA SER A 212 15.29 -10.00 4.12
C SER A 212 14.64 -9.59 5.45
N ASP A 213 15.47 -9.25 6.45
CA ASP A 213 15.04 -8.81 7.78
C ASP A 213 14.87 -7.27 7.86
N GLU A 214 14.26 -6.83 8.96
CA GLU A 214 13.49 -5.61 9.14
C GLU A 214 14.31 -4.38 9.60
N ILE A 215 15.44 -4.09 8.95
CA ILE A 215 16.28 -2.96 9.40
C ILE A 215 15.55 -1.62 9.24
N GLU A 216 14.79 -1.41 8.18
CA GLU A 216 14.20 -0.09 7.91
C GLU A 216 12.84 0.13 8.61
N LEU A 217 12.06 -0.92 8.87
CA LEU A 217 10.75 -0.79 9.55
C LEU A 217 10.86 -0.49 11.06
N ALA A 218 11.99 -0.91 11.65
CA ALA A 218 12.27 -0.70 13.05
C ALA A 218 13.03 0.61 13.29
N GLN A 219 13.27 1.43 12.27
CA GLN A 219 13.91 2.73 12.45
C GLN A 219 12.97 3.71 13.17
N ASP A 220 13.52 4.49 14.08
CA ASP A 220 12.77 5.53 14.75
C ASP A 220 12.40 6.63 13.75
N PRO A 221 11.12 7.06 13.70
CA PRO A 221 10.65 8.05 12.73
C PRO A 221 11.21 9.46 12.97
N ILE A 222 11.77 9.72 14.15
CA ILE A 222 12.38 10.99 14.55
C ILE A 222 13.91 10.89 14.47
N ASN A 223 14.48 9.71 14.77
CA ASN A 223 15.91 9.46 14.75
C ASN A 223 16.28 8.19 13.94
N SER A 224 16.62 8.37 12.66
CA SER A 224 16.97 7.27 11.75
C SER A 224 18.16 6.41 12.21
N ASP A 225 18.97 6.87 13.14
CA ASP A 225 20.10 6.11 13.71
C ASP A 225 19.65 5.06 14.75
N ILE A 226 18.40 5.16 15.23
CA ILE A 226 17.84 4.24 16.20
C ILE A 226 17.05 3.16 15.46
N ASN A 227 17.46 1.90 15.62
CA ASN A 227 16.69 0.75 15.17
C ASN A 227 16.20 -0.06 16.38
N TYR A 228 14.89 -0.07 16.62
CA TYR A 228 14.25 -0.73 17.76
C TYR A 228 14.44 -2.24 17.80
N LEU A 229 14.57 -2.91 16.65
CA LEU A 229 14.91 -4.33 16.62
C LEU A 229 16.37 -4.56 17.02
N GLN A 230 17.30 -3.70 16.62
CA GLN A 230 18.70 -3.82 17.04
C GLN A 230 18.89 -3.52 18.53
N LEU A 231 17.99 -2.75 19.14
CA LEU A 231 17.99 -2.49 20.58
C LEU A 231 17.47 -3.67 21.42
N MET A 232 16.68 -4.58 20.84
CA MET A 232 16.16 -5.76 21.55
C MET A 232 17.19 -6.91 21.52
N PRO A 233 17.62 -7.46 22.67
CA PRO A 233 18.52 -8.60 22.70
C PRO A 233 17.99 -9.77 21.86
N LEU A 234 18.78 -10.20 20.87
CA LEU A 234 18.39 -11.19 19.87
C LEU A 234 18.99 -12.57 20.15
N THR A 235 18.12 -13.58 20.22
CA THR A 235 18.51 -14.99 20.11
C THR A 235 18.04 -15.55 18.78
N THR A 236 18.97 -16.04 17.96
CA THR A 236 18.64 -16.67 16.67
C THR A 236 18.69 -18.19 16.80
N ARG A 237 17.68 -18.88 16.27
CA ARG A 237 17.60 -20.33 16.18
C ARG A 237 17.38 -20.73 14.73
N THR A 238 18.10 -21.74 14.27
CA THR A 238 17.99 -22.24 12.91
C THR A 238 17.43 -23.65 12.94
N VAL A 239 16.40 -23.90 12.14
CA VAL A 239 15.75 -25.21 12.02
C VAL A 239 15.66 -25.56 10.54
N SER A 240 16.06 -26.78 10.19
CA SER A 240 16.07 -27.25 8.80
C SER A 240 15.27 -28.53 8.64
N ASP A 241 14.50 -28.61 7.56
CA ASP A 241 13.91 -29.86 7.10
C ASP A 241 14.92 -30.67 6.27
N SER A 242 14.80 -32.01 6.29
CA SER A 242 15.62 -32.94 5.50
C SER A 242 15.05 -33.21 4.10
N THR A 243 13.98 -32.51 3.70
CA THR A 243 13.39 -32.62 2.36
C THR A 243 14.29 -31.98 1.30
N HIS A 244 15.02 -32.83 0.56
CA HIS A 244 15.82 -32.43 -0.58
C HIS A 244 14.94 -32.27 -1.83
N ALA A 245 14.97 -31.09 -2.44
CA ALA A 245 14.64 -30.95 -3.86
C ALA A 245 15.92 -31.28 -4.67
N GLU A 246 15.81 -32.10 -5.71
CA GLU A 246 16.97 -32.45 -6.56
C GLU A 246 17.65 -31.17 -7.11
N GLU A 247 18.99 -31.17 -7.06
CA GLU A 247 19.93 -30.04 -7.15
C GLU A 247 19.68 -29.05 -8.29
N TYR A 248 19.76 -27.73 -8.03
CA TYR A 248 20.34 -26.74 -8.96
C TYR A 248 20.73 -25.42 -8.26
N SER A 249 21.74 -24.74 -8.82
CA SER A 249 22.58 -23.70 -8.21
C SER A 249 21.87 -22.59 -7.43
N ASP A 250 22.40 -22.37 -6.22
CA ASP A 250 22.15 -21.24 -5.34
C ASP A 250 22.29 -19.91 -6.09
N THR A 251 21.16 -19.21 -6.23
CA THR A 251 21.11 -17.84 -6.73
C THR A 251 20.36 -17.02 -5.70
N ASP A 252 21.01 -15.96 -5.22
CA ASP A 252 20.53 -15.07 -4.18
C ASP A 252 19.16 -14.47 -4.57
N THR A 253 18.14 -14.70 -3.75
CA THR A 253 16.75 -14.30 -4.00
C THR A 253 16.40 -12.94 -3.38
N SER A 254 17.35 -12.32 -2.67
CA SER A 254 17.19 -11.05 -1.97
C SER A 254 16.83 -9.89 -2.91
N SER A 255 17.47 -9.78 -4.08
CA SER A 255 17.21 -8.71 -5.06
C SER A 255 15.79 -8.75 -5.62
N LEU A 256 15.27 -9.96 -5.86
CA LEU A 256 13.92 -10.15 -6.35
C LEU A 256 12.91 -9.85 -5.23
N ASP A 257 13.25 -10.09 -3.95
CA ASP A 257 12.37 -9.89 -2.79
C ASP A 257 12.06 -8.41 -2.55
N ASP A 258 13.06 -7.55 -2.73
CA ASP A 258 12.88 -6.11 -2.66
C ASP A 258 12.03 -5.57 -3.83
N GLU A 259 12.17 -6.14 -5.03
CA GLU A 259 11.36 -5.79 -6.21
C GLU A 259 9.89 -6.20 -6.03
N PHE A 260 9.63 -7.37 -5.44
CA PHE A 260 8.27 -7.84 -5.15
C PHE A 260 7.59 -7.05 -4.02
N LEU A 261 8.32 -6.64 -2.98
CA LEU A 261 7.78 -5.79 -1.90
C LEU A 261 7.47 -4.38 -2.42
N ASN A 262 8.34 -3.82 -3.25
CA ASN A 262 8.08 -2.58 -3.96
C ASN A 262 6.87 -2.73 -4.90
N ASP A 263 6.73 -3.87 -5.57
CA ASP A 263 5.59 -4.12 -6.44
C ASP A 263 4.30 -4.36 -5.65
N ALA A 264 4.32 -4.99 -4.47
CA ALA A 264 3.16 -5.12 -3.58
C ALA A 264 2.68 -3.76 -3.03
N GLU A 265 3.61 -2.84 -2.75
CA GLU A 265 3.28 -1.43 -2.47
C GLU A 265 2.75 -0.72 -3.73
N ASN A 266 3.21 -1.10 -4.92
CA ASN A 266 2.70 -0.60 -6.20
C ASN A 266 1.41 -1.29 -6.68
N TYR A 267 1.03 -2.47 -6.19
CA TYR A 267 -0.19 -3.19 -6.53
C TYR A 267 -1.43 -2.57 -5.86
N SER A 268 -1.23 -1.63 -4.93
CA SER A 268 -2.27 -0.66 -4.52
C SER A 268 -2.48 0.47 -5.56
N THR A 269 -1.67 0.54 -6.61
CA THR A 269 -1.66 1.63 -7.61
C THR A 269 -1.49 1.16 -9.06
N LYS A 270 -1.57 -0.15 -9.34
CA LYS A 270 -1.65 -0.68 -10.70
C LYS A 270 -2.68 -1.80 -10.76
N ALA A 271 -3.95 -1.42 -10.60
CA ALA A 271 -5.04 -2.15 -11.21
C ALA A 271 -5.46 -1.32 -12.41
N SER A 272 -5.77 -1.99 -13.54
CA SER A 272 -6.79 -1.59 -14.52
C SER A 272 -7.02 -0.08 -14.58
N SER A 273 -6.63 0.54 -15.70
CA SER A 273 -6.83 1.97 -15.93
C SER A 273 -8.25 2.47 -15.59
N ASP A 274 -9.24 1.58 -15.42
CA ASP A 274 -10.53 1.86 -14.81
C ASP A 274 -10.80 1.14 -13.46
N ILE A 275 -11.22 1.89 -12.44
CA ILE A 275 -11.59 1.43 -11.09
C ILE A 275 -13.09 1.21 -10.99
N ASN A 276 -13.52 0.06 -10.45
CA ASN A 276 -14.92 -0.21 -10.15
C ASN A 276 -15.48 0.82 -9.15
N CYS A 277 -16.42 1.62 -9.62
CA CYS A 277 -16.97 2.76 -8.91
C CYS A 277 -18.50 2.75 -8.89
N ILE A 278 -19.04 3.61 -8.03
CA ILE A 278 -20.46 3.93 -7.92
C ILE A 278 -20.60 5.35 -8.45
N ARG A 279 -21.63 5.58 -9.27
CA ARG A 279 -22.02 6.90 -9.70
C ARG A 279 -23.05 7.47 -8.74
N ILE A 280 -22.79 8.67 -8.24
CA ILE A 280 -23.76 9.48 -7.52
C ILE A 280 -24.24 10.55 -8.48
N LEU A 281 -25.53 10.50 -8.83
CA LEU A 281 -26.19 11.52 -9.61
C LEU A 281 -26.66 12.62 -8.68
N LEU A 282 -26.35 13.86 -9.05
CA LEU A 282 -26.67 15.05 -8.30
C LEU A 282 -27.74 15.83 -9.05
N SER A 283 -28.21 16.91 -8.45
CA SER A 283 -28.98 17.95 -9.13
C SER A 283 -28.21 18.58 -10.29
N GLU A 284 -28.89 19.33 -11.16
CA GLU A 284 -28.27 20.09 -12.27
C GLU A 284 -27.54 19.23 -13.33
N ASN A 285 -27.95 17.98 -13.52
CA ASN A 285 -27.35 17.05 -14.49
C ASN A 285 -25.86 16.76 -14.23
N LYS A 286 -25.41 16.92 -12.98
CA LYS A 286 -24.04 16.59 -12.55
C LYS A 286 -23.96 15.19 -11.94
N ALA A 287 -22.76 14.64 -11.93
CA ALA A 287 -22.48 13.34 -11.36
C ALA A 287 -21.04 13.28 -10.84
N ALA A 288 -20.81 12.41 -9.85
CA ALA A 288 -19.48 12.10 -9.34
C ALA A 288 -19.32 10.58 -9.24
N LEU A 289 -18.10 10.09 -9.47
CA LEU A 289 -17.74 8.68 -9.43
C LEU A 289 -16.87 8.41 -8.21
N PHE A 290 -17.28 7.45 -7.37
CA PHE A 290 -16.56 7.13 -6.14
C PHE A 290 -16.24 5.65 -6.04
N ARG A 291 -15.10 5.34 -5.40
CA ARG A 291 -14.83 3.95 -4.98
C ARG A 291 -15.90 3.51 -3.99
N LYS A 292 -16.27 2.24 -4.02
CA LYS A 292 -17.32 1.68 -3.15
C LYS A 292 -17.09 1.94 -1.65
N GLY A 293 -15.83 1.97 -1.22
CA GLY A 293 -15.44 2.22 0.18
C GLY A 293 -15.02 3.66 0.49
N HIS A 294 -15.10 4.58 -0.49
CA HIS A 294 -14.78 5.98 -0.26
C HIS A 294 -15.80 6.62 0.67
N ARG A 295 -15.35 7.47 1.60
CA ARG A 295 -16.21 8.10 2.62
C ARG A 295 -16.37 9.57 2.31
N GLU A 296 -17.62 10.01 2.27
CA GLU A 296 -18.02 11.38 1.95
C GLU A 296 -18.78 11.99 3.13
N LEU A 297 -18.68 13.31 3.26
CA LEU A 297 -19.56 14.07 4.16
C LEU A 297 -20.91 14.25 3.46
N VAL A 298 -21.96 13.88 4.18
CA VAL A 298 -23.33 13.86 3.66
C VAL A 298 -24.25 14.46 4.71
N PHE A 299 -25.12 15.35 4.27
CA PHE A 299 -26.22 15.85 5.09
C PHE A 299 -27.48 15.03 4.80
N ARG A 300 -27.99 14.35 5.82
CA ARG A 300 -29.14 13.45 5.71
C ARG A 300 -30.31 13.97 6.52
N ASN A 301 -31.46 14.04 5.85
CA ASN A 301 -32.75 14.29 6.49
C ASN A 301 -33.38 12.96 6.90
N HIS A 302 -33.54 12.74 8.21
CA HIS A 302 -34.21 11.56 8.75
C HIS A 302 -35.43 11.96 9.58
N SER A 303 -36.34 11.01 9.82
CA SER A 303 -37.59 11.25 10.57
C SER A 303 -37.39 11.84 11.98
N CYS A 304 -36.19 11.73 12.56
CA CYS A 304 -35.84 12.21 13.89
C CYS A 304 -35.00 13.51 13.90
N GLY A 305 -34.85 14.20 12.77
CA GLY A 305 -33.98 15.39 12.64
C GLY A 305 -33.03 15.40 11.43
N LEU A 306 -32.10 16.35 11.42
CA LEU A 306 -31.12 16.54 10.35
C LEU A 306 -29.71 16.30 10.92
N GLU A 307 -28.87 15.56 10.20
CA GLU A 307 -27.53 15.22 10.68
C GLU A 307 -26.50 15.23 9.53
N ILE A 308 -25.30 15.73 9.85
CA ILE A 308 -24.10 15.55 9.01
C ILE A 308 -23.42 14.25 9.41
N LEU A 309 -23.28 13.35 8.44
CA LEU A 309 -22.73 12.02 8.60
C LEU A 309 -21.56 11.82 7.66
N GLN A 310 -20.56 11.07 8.10
CA GLN A 310 -19.51 10.54 7.23
C GLN A 310 -19.90 9.14 6.76
N LEU A 311 -20.38 9.04 5.52
CA LEU A 311 -20.94 7.81 4.96
C LEU A 311 -20.05 7.28 3.85
N THR A 312 -19.97 5.96 3.72
CA THR A 312 -19.38 5.37 2.51
C THR A 312 -20.27 5.65 1.30
N ALA A 313 -19.71 5.74 0.09
CA ALA A 313 -20.45 5.98 -1.14
C ALA A 313 -21.62 5.00 -1.37
N LYS A 314 -21.52 3.78 -0.81
CA LYS A 314 -22.59 2.76 -0.84
C LYS A 314 -23.75 3.04 0.12
N GLU A 315 -23.51 3.78 1.19
CA GLU A 315 -24.48 4.11 2.25
C GLU A 315 -25.27 5.39 1.96
N ILE A 316 -24.82 6.20 1.00
CA ILE A 316 -25.54 7.39 0.50
C ILE A 316 -26.85 6.94 -0.15
N ARG A 317 -27.90 7.77 -0.07
CA ARG A 317 -29.24 7.50 -0.58
C ARG A 317 -29.73 8.67 -1.43
N SER A 318 -30.67 8.36 -2.34
CA SER A 318 -31.43 9.41 -3.02
C SER A 318 -32.16 10.27 -1.99
N GLY A 319 -32.10 11.59 -2.16
CA GLY A 319 -32.63 12.58 -1.22
C GLY A 319 -31.63 13.10 -0.19
N ASP A 320 -30.48 12.45 -0.01
CA ASP A 320 -29.38 13.02 0.79
C ASP A 320 -28.76 14.23 0.08
N PHE A 321 -28.06 15.09 0.81
CA PHE A 321 -27.22 16.15 0.25
C PHE A 321 -25.76 15.77 0.37
N TRP A 322 -25.09 15.61 -0.77
CA TRP A 322 -23.63 15.47 -0.82
C TRP A 322 -22.98 16.84 -0.65
N ILE A 323 -21.93 16.89 0.16
CA ILE A 323 -21.20 18.10 0.51
C ILE A 323 -19.95 18.16 -0.37
N ASP A 324 -20.04 18.94 -1.45
CA ASP A 324 -18.91 19.26 -2.33
C ASP A 324 -18.09 20.37 -1.67
N GLN A 325 -16.83 20.07 -1.36
CA GLN A 325 -15.96 20.94 -0.58
C GLN A 325 -14.77 21.39 -1.40
N SER A 326 -14.65 22.70 -1.63
CA SER A 326 -13.44 23.32 -2.14
C SER A 326 -12.87 24.20 -1.04
N ILE A 327 -12.32 23.54 -0.01
CA ILE A 327 -11.81 24.18 1.20
C ILE A 327 -10.33 23.91 1.38
N GLU A 328 -9.59 24.99 1.59
CA GLU A 328 -8.21 24.96 2.01
C GLU A 328 -8.12 25.37 3.48
N VAL A 329 -7.31 24.65 4.27
CA VAL A 329 -6.85 25.16 5.56
C VAL A 329 -5.57 25.94 5.29
N ASP A 330 -5.54 27.20 5.72
CA ASP A 330 -4.28 27.94 5.82
C ASP A 330 -3.49 27.42 7.02
N LEU A 331 -2.73 26.35 6.79
CA LEU A 331 -1.79 25.81 7.79
C LEU A 331 -0.49 26.63 7.88
N GLY A 332 -0.42 27.79 7.22
CA GLY A 332 0.85 28.48 7.02
C GLY A 332 1.81 27.63 6.21
N LYS A 333 1.42 27.27 4.97
CA LYS A 333 2.30 26.52 4.05
C LYS A 333 3.62 27.30 3.89
N GLU A 334 4.70 26.79 4.46
CA GLU A 334 6.04 27.34 4.22
C GLU A 334 6.33 27.24 2.72
N GLU A 335 6.50 28.40 2.07
CA GLU A 335 6.96 28.45 0.68
C GLU A 335 8.29 27.70 0.60
N ILE A 336 8.48 26.89 -0.46
CA ILE A 336 9.74 26.18 -0.64
C ILE A 336 10.84 27.20 -0.83
N ASN A 337 11.73 27.30 0.15
CA ASN A 337 12.96 28.04 -0.01
C ASN A 337 13.98 27.16 -0.76
N PRO A 338 14.42 27.53 -1.97
CA PRO A 338 15.40 26.74 -2.74
C PRO A 338 16.74 26.55 -2.02
N GLU A 339 17.06 27.37 -1.02
CA GLU A 339 18.27 27.21 -0.20
C GLU A 339 18.22 25.97 0.72
N ASP A 340 17.03 25.48 1.06
CA ASP A 340 16.86 24.27 1.89
C ASP A 340 17.11 22.98 1.10
N TYR A 341 17.18 23.08 -0.24
CA TYR A 341 17.35 21.97 -1.18
C TYR A 341 18.53 22.22 -2.13
N PRO A 342 19.76 22.25 -1.60
CA PRO A 342 20.96 22.64 -2.34
C PRO A 342 21.26 21.73 -3.54
N MET A 343 21.04 20.41 -3.45
CA MET A 343 21.24 19.54 -4.61
C MET A 343 20.17 19.75 -5.67
N ALA A 344 18.90 19.89 -5.25
CA ALA A 344 17.80 20.25 -6.14
C ALA A 344 18.07 21.54 -6.90
N LYS A 345 18.60 22.55 -6.22
CA LYS A 345 18.99 23.82 -6.82
C LYS A 345 20.02 23.65 -7.94
N ILE A 346 21.05 22.83 -7.71
CA ILE A 346 22.13 22.58 -8.67
C ILE A 346 21.60 21.89 -9.92
N TRP A 347 20.95 20.73 -9.77
CA TRP A 347 20.54 19.93 -10.94
C TRP A 347 19.41 20.58 -11.72
N LYS A 348 18.46 21.27 -11.06
CA LYS A 348 17.39 22.01 -11.73
C LYS A 348 17.94 23.18 -12.54
N SER A 349 18.89 23.93 -11.96
CA SER A 349 19.53 25.06 -12.64
C SER A 349 20.31 24.62 -13.88
N ASP A 350 20.99 23.48 -13.81
CA ASP A 350 21.69 22.93 -14.98
C ASP A 350 20.71 22.40 -16.03
N LEU A 351 19.67 21.66 -15.62
CA LEU A 351 18.63 21.19 -16.53
C LEU A 351 17.94 22.36 -17.26
N HIS A 352 17.57 23.41 -16.54
CA HIS A 352 16.98 24.62 -17.09
C HIS A 352 17.90 25.30 -18.10
N ARG A 353 19.20 25.38 -17.77
CA ARG A 353 20.23 25.97 -18.62
C ARG A 353 20.42 25.17 -19.91
N GLN A 354 20.46 23.84 -19.81
CA GLN A 354 20.60 22.97 -20.97
C GLN A 354 19.35 23.03 -21.87
N LEU A 355 18.15 23.02 -21.29
CA LEU A 355 16.88 23.14 -22.01
C LEU A 355 16.75 24.47 -22.78
N ARG A 356 17.18 25.58 -22.18
CA ARG A 356 17.19 26.90 -22.86
C ARG A 356 18.17 26.96 -24.03
N ARG A 357 19.29 26.23 -23.96
CA ARG A 357 20.33 26.26 -24.99
C ARG A 357 20.03 25.33 -26.16
N LEU A 358 19.79 24.05 -25.86
CA LEU A 358 19.63 22.99 -26.86
C LEU A 358 18.60 21.96 -26.37
N PRO A 359 17.29 22.27 -26.46
CA PRO A 359 16.24 21.40 -25.93
C PRO A 359 16.24 20.01 -26.58
N GLY A 360 16.48 19.94 -27.90
CA GLY A 360 16.58 18.68 -28.65
C GLY A 360 17.74 17.78 -28.19
N ALA A 361 18.85 18.37 -27.73
CA ALA A 361 20.00 17.60 -27.22
C ALA A 361 19.69 16.99 -25.84
N VAL A 362 18.96 17.72 -24.98
CA VAL A 362 18.51 17.20 -23.67
C VAL A 362 17.56 16.03 -23.87
N THR A 363 16.56 16.17 -24.75
CA THR A 363 15.61 15.08 -25.03
C THR A 363 16.31 13.84 -25.62
N LEU A 364 17.31 14.03 -26.49
CA LEU A 364 18.08 12.93 -27.05
C LEU A 364 18.92 12.21 -25.97
N LYS A 365 19.59 12.95 -25.09
CA LYS A 365 20.31 12.37 -23.95
C LYS A 365 19.38 11.59 -23.02
N MET A 366 18.17 12.10 -22.77
CA MET A 366 17.15 11.40 -21.97
C MET A 366 16.74 10.07 -22.61
N VAL A 367 16.61 10.02 -23.94
CA VAL A 367 16.34 8.76 -24.67
C VAL A 367 17.49 7.78 -24.51
N LEU A 368 18.73 8.24 -24.73
CA LEU A 368 19.93 7.40 -24.63
C LEU A 368 20.16 6.90 -23.18
N ALA A 369 19.74 7.68 -22.19
CA ALA A 369 19.79 7.32 -20.77
C ALA A 369 18.65 6.38 -20.33
N GLY A 370 17.75 5.96 -21.24
CA GLY A 370 16.65 5.04 -20.92
C GLY A 370 15.45 5.69 -20.23
N ILE A 371 15.30 7.02 -20.28
CA ILE A 371 14.13 7.72 -19.71
C ILE A 371 12.94 7.56 -20.68
N ALA A 372 12.08 6.59 -20.41
CA ALA A 372 10.91 6.24 -21.21
C ALA A 372 9.67 7.07 -20.82
N LEU A 373 9.56 8.31 -21.33
CA LEU A 373 8.38 9.16 -21.16
C LEU A 373 7.79 9.54 -22.52
N GLN A 374 6.46 9.69 -22.59
CA GLN A 374 5.75 10.09 -23.81
C GLN A 374 6.16 11.50 -24.26
N ASP A 375 6.16 12.48 -23.35
CA ASP A 375 6.59 13.85 -23.61
C ASP A 375 7.78 14.25 -22.72
N ARG A 376 8.99 13.92 -23.20
CA ARG A 376 10.25 14.16 -22.49
C ARG A 376 10.58 15.65 -22.38
N TYR A 377 10.16 16.46 -23.34
CA TYR A 377 10.43 17.89 -23.34
C TYR A 377 9.62 18.58 -22.25
N LYS A 378 8.31 18.34 -22.21
CA LYS A 378 7.43 18.90 -21.18
C LYS A 378 7.79 18.38 -19.79
N ALA A 379 8.19 17.12 -19.67
CA ALA A 379 8.69 16.57 -18.42
C ALA A 379 9.95 17.30 -17.94
N ALA A 380 10.94 17.48 -18.82
CA ALA A 380 12.18 18.17 -18.49
C ALA A 380 11.94 19.65 -18.12
N GLU A 381 11.04 20.33 -18.82
CA GLU A 381 10.62 21.71 -18.51
C GLU A 381 9.96 21.80 -17.12
N SER A 382 9.05 20.88 -16.80
CA SER A 382 8.43 20.81 -15.48
C SER A 382 9.44 20.53 -14.37
N TRP A 383 10.41 19.64 -14.63
CA TRP A 383 11.44 19.29 -13.66
C TRP A 383 12.48 20.39 -13.46
N SER A 384 12.69 21.27 -14.44
CA SER A 384 13.71 22.32 -14.35
C SER A 384 13.31 23.51 -13.49
N THR A 385 12.05 23.61 -13.07
CA THR A 385 11.55 24.72 -12.24
C THR A 385 11.30 24.30 -10.79
N PHE A 386 11.50 25.22 -9.86
CA PHE A 386 10.88 25.13 -8.54
C PHE A 386 9.45 25.64 -8.65
N ASP A 387 8.49 24.85 -8.21
CA ASP A 387 7.13 25.32 -7.96
C ASP A 387 7.11 25.94 -6.56
N LYS A 388 6.26 26.94 -6.35
CA LYS A 388 6.12 27.69 -5.10
C LYS A 388 5.90 26.77 -3.89
N TYR A 389 5.24 25.63 -4.13
CA TYR A 389 4.91 24.64 -3.11
C TYR A 389 5.40 23.23 -3.44
N ARG A 390 6.11 23.03 -4.57
CA ARG A 390 6.56 21.69 -4.99
C ARG A 390 7.94 21.62 -5.65
N ILE A 391 8.72 20.61 -5.24
CA ILE A 391 9.92 20.21 -5.98
C ILE A 391 9.52 19.21 -7.07
N ASN A 392 9.31 19.69 -8.29
CA ASN A 392 9.03 18.83 -9.44
C ASN A 392 10.26 17.98 -9.78
N ALA A 393 10.12 16.66 -9.91
CA ALA A 393 11.21 15.76 -10.25
C ALA A 393 10.67 14.49 -10.94
N PRO A 394 11.52 13.69 -11.60
CA PRO A 394 11.19 12.34 -12.01
C PRO A 394 10.55 11.54 -10.88
N GLN A 395 9.48 10.80 -11.19
CA GLN A 395 8.79 9.99 -10.18
C GLN A 395 9.49 8.67 -9.90
N ARG A 396 10.12 8.07 -10.91
CA ARG A 396 10.90 6.83 -10.78
C ARG A 396 12.34 7.16 -10.38
N LYS A 397 12.85 6.46 -9.36
CA LYS A 397 14.26 6.56 -8.91
C LYS A 397 15.23 6.31 -10.06
N SER A 398 14.98 5.28 -10.87
CA SER A 398 15.82 4.95 -12.04
C SER A 398 15.89 6.09 -13.06
N HIS A 399 14.77 6.75 -13.36
CA HIS A 399 14.75 7.91 -14.27
C HIS A 399 15.47 9.12 -13.66
N PHE A 400 15.40 9.31 -12.35
CA PHE A 400 16.14 10.36 -11.67
C PHE A 400 17.64 10.11 -11.69
N ILE A 401 18.08 8.90 -11.37
CA ILE A 401 19.49 8.53 -11.44
C ILE A 401 20.01 8.71 -12.87
N ALA A 402 19.28 8.21 -13.87
CA ALA A 402 19.61 8.40 -15.28
C ALA A 402 19.72 9.89 -15.68
N LEU A 403 18.84 10.75 -15.15
CA LEU A 403 18.90 12.20 -15.35
C LEU A 403 20.22 12.76 -14.79
N ILE A 404 20.56 12.44 -13.54
CA ILE A 404 21.77 12.96 -12.88
C ILE A 404 23.06 12.44 -13.51
N GLU A 405 23.11 11.15 -13.84
CA GLU A 405 24.35 10.48 -14.29
C GLU A 405 24.60 10.63 -15.78
N SER A 406 23.55 10.61 -16.60
CA SER A 406 23.68 10.46 -18.06
C SER A 406 23.18 11.67 -18.86
N VAL A 407 22.31 12.50 -18.29
CA VAL A 407 21.72 13.65 -19.00
C VAL A 407 22.39 14.97 -18.59
N LEU A 408 22.62 15.16 -17.29
CA LEU A 408 23.26 16.35 -16.75
C LEU A 408 24.77 16.33 -16.95
N ARG A 409 25.40 17.51 -16.84
CA ARG A 409 26.85 17.62 -16.95
C ARG A 409 27.48 17.25 -15.60
N GLN A 410 28.54 16.45 -15.61
CA GLN A 410 29.18 15.98 -14.36
C GLN A 410 29.99 17.07 -13.65
N ASP A 411 30.38 18.14 -14.35
CA ASP A 411 31.15 19.26 -13.81
C ASP A 411 30.34 20.15 -12.85
N ILE A 412 29.00 20.03 -12.83
CA ILE A 412 28.13 20.85 -11.98
C ILE A 412 28.24 20.51 -10.48
N TRP A 413 28.81 19.34 -10.17
CA TRP A 413 28.96 18.84 -8.81
C TRP A 413 30.33 19.16 -8.21
N TYR A 414 31.21 19.81 -8.96
CA TYR A 414 32.57 20.11 -8.51
C TYR A 414 32.56 21.06 -7.32
N GLY A 415 33.20 20.66 -6.21
CA GLY A 415 33.28 21.44 -4.98
C GLY A 415 32.02 21.38 -4.10
N TYR A 416 31.09 20.45 -4.37
CA TYR A 416 29.93 20.21 -3.51
C TYR A 416 30.22 19.13 -2.46
N ASP A 417 30.03 19.45 -1.18
CA ASP A 417 30.20 18.51 -0.08
C ASP A 417 28.96 17.59 0.05
N LEU A 418 29.18 16.28 -0.09
CA LEU A 418 28.12 15.28 0.05
C LEU A 418 27.73 15.11 1.53
N LYS A 419 26.42 15.00 1.79
CA LYS A 419 25.90 14.70 3.14
C LYS A 419 26.31 13.30 3.60
N ASP A 420 26.25 12.32 2.69
CA ASP A 420 26.83 10.99 2.91
C ASP A 420 27.89 10.69 1.83
N PRO A 421 29.19 10.67 2.19
CA PRO A 421 30.28 10.35 1.27
C PRO A 421 30.26 8.92 0.73
N ARG A 422 29.49 8.00 1.32
CA ARG A 422 29.40 6.59 0.91
C ARG A 422 28.46 6.39 -0.29
N LEU A 423 27.53 7.32 -0.48
CA LEU A 423 26.54 7.28 -1.55
C LEU A 423 27.05 8.03 -2.77
N SER A 424 26.62 7.61 -3.96
CA SER A 424 26.85 8.37 -5.19
C SER A 424 26.17 9.74 -5.13
N ILE A 425 26.57 10.65 -6.01
CA ILE A 425 25.94 11.97 -6.15
C ILE A 425 24.45 11.82 -6.49
N ALA A 426 24.11 10.87 -7.36
CA ALA A 426 22.73 10.60 -7.74
C ALA A 426 21.89 10.07 -6.56
N GLU A 427 22.48 9.24 -5.71
CA GLU A 427 21.83 8.72 -4.51
C GLU A 427 21.64 9.79 -3.43
N ASN A 428 22.65 10.65 -3.18
CA ASN A 428 22.51 11.79 -2.28
C ASN A 428 21.41 12.75 -2.77
N ALA A 429 21.38 13.06 -4.07
CA ALA A 429 20.36 13.93 -4.66
C ALA A 429 18.95 13.31 -4.58
N TRP A 430 18.86 11.98 -4.72
CA TRP A 430 17.59 11.27 -4.56
C TRP A 430 17.13 11.25 -3.10
N ALA A 431 18.05 11.06 -2.14
CA ALA A 431 17.72 11.11 -0.72
C ALA A 431 17.16 12.47 -0.30
N GLU A 432 17.72 13.58 -0.80
CA GLU A 432 17.18 14.93 -0.57
C GLU A 432 15.74 15.07 -1.07
N LEU A 433 15.47 14.60 -2.30
CA LEU A 433 14.11 14.60 -2.88
C LEU A 433 13.15 13.67 -2.17
N SER A 434 13.61 12.50 -1.74
CA SER A 434 12.80 11.51 -1.03
C SER A 434 12.37 12.08 0.32
N ASN A 435 13.28 12.70 1.06
CA ASN A 435 12.98 13.36 2.33
C ASN A 435 11.97 14.50 2.17
N TYR A 436 12.08 15.29 1.09
CA TYR A 436 11.07 16.28 0.75
C TYR A 436 9.69 15.64 0.47
N LYS A 437 9.65 14.60 -0.37
CA LYS A 437 8.38 13.92 -0.72
C LYS A 437 7.72 13.32 0.51
N SER A 438 8.46 12.66 1.39
CA SER A 438 7.93 12.11 2.65
C SER A 438 7.29 13.20 3.51
N ARG A 439 7.99 14.32 3.75
CA ARG A 439 7.45 15.47 4.49
C ARG A 439 6.23 16.10 3.82
N SER A 440 6.24 16.22 2.49
CA SER A 440 5.12 16.79 1.73
C SER A 440 3.88 15.88 1.76
N ILE A 441 4.06 14.56 1.76
CA ILE A 441 2.97 13.58 1.87
C ILE A 441 2.41 13.59 3.29
N GLU A 442 3.26 13.62 4.31
CA GLU A 442 2.86 13.73 5.72
C GLU A 442 2.06 15.01 5.97
N ASN A 443 2.57 16.16 5.52
CA ASN A 443 1.87 17.45 5.63
C ASN A 443 0.55 17.45 4.84
N GLY A 444 0.51 16.86 3.64
CA GLY A 444 -0.72 16.74 2.85
C GLY A 444 -1.79 15.86 3.52
N GLN A 445 -1.38 14.74 4.12
CA GLN A 445 -2.28 13.84 4.85
C GLN A 445 -2.77 14.43 6.17
N LEU A 446 -1.91 15.15 6.90
CA LEU A 446 -2.29 15.92 8.09
C LEU A 446 -3.26 17.05 7.72
N SER A 447 -3.00 17.76 6.62
CA SER A 447 -3.87 18.82 6.10
C SER A 447 -5.25 18.29 5.78
N HIS A 448 -5.36 17.21 5.01
CA HIS A 448 -6.66 16.64 4.65
C HIS A 448 -7.48 16.16 5.87
N ARG A 449 -6.82 15.62 6.90
CA ARG A 449 -7.51 15.22 8.14
C ARG A 449 -7.96 16.43 8.96
N ILE A 450 -7.10 17.44 9.10
CA ILE A 450 -7.43 18.68 9.81
C ILE A 450 -8.57 19.41 9.09
N VAL A 451 -8.50 19.54 7.76
CA VAL A 451 -9.56 20.15 6.93
C VAL A 451 -10.89 19.42 7.17
N ALA A 452 -10.91 18.08 7.07
CA ALA A 452 -12.15 17.32 7.20
C ALA A 452 -12.75 17.39 8.62
N ASP A 453 -11.93 17.31 9.66
CA ASP A 453 -12.39 17.39 11.06
C ASP A 453 -12.85 18.80 11.43
N GLN A 454 -12.11 19.83 11.01
CA GLN A 454 -12.46 21.23 11.25
C GLN A 454 -13.72 21.62 10.47
N LEU A 455 -13.82 21.21 9.20
CA LEU A 455 -15.00 21.40 8.38
C LEU A 455 -16.25 20.74 8.96
N TYR A 456 -16.13 19.49 9.42
CA TYR A 456 -17.23 18.79 10.09
C TYR A 456 -17.72 19.57 11.32
N ASN A 457 -16.80 20.06 12.15
CA ASN A 457 -17.13 20.82 13.35
C ASN A 457 -17.77 22.18 13.03
N GLU A 458 -17.27 22.91 12.03
CA GLU A 458 -17.82 24.21 11.65
C GLU A 458 -19.19 24.10 10.98
N LEU A 459 -19.37 23.12 10.09
CA LEU A 459 -20.69 22.86 9.51
C LEU A 459 -21.70 22.51 10.61
N ARG A 460 -21.31 21.67 11.58
CA ARG A 460 -22.18 21.31 12.71
C ARG A 460 -22.55 22.51 13.58
N LYS A 461 -21.64 23.47 13.80
CA LYS A 461 -21.96 24.71 14.54
C LYS A 461 -22.95 25.59 13.78
N CYS A 462 -22.84 25.65 12.46
CA CYS A 462 -23.69 26.49 11.62
C CYS A 462 -24.99 25.78 11.19
N MET A 463 -25.29 24.59 11.72
CA MET A 463 -26.38 23.73 11.25
C MET A 463 -27.74 24.43 11.22
N ASP A 464 -28.05 25.20 12.26
CA ASP A 464 -29.32 25.93 12.38
C ASP A 464 -29.51 26.97 11.27
N SER A 465 -28.44 27.48 10.66
CA SER A 465 -28.50 28.53 9.63
C SER A 465 -28.96 28.03 8.25
N TYR A 466 -28.87 26.73 7.99
CA TYR A 466 -29.19 26.15 6.68
C TYR A 466 -30.17 24.97 6.75
N ILE A 467 -30.56 24.53 7.95
CA ILE A 467 -31.59 23.50 8.16
C ILE A 467 -32.89 23.84 7.42
N ASP A 468 -33.37 25.07 7.55
CA ASP A 468 -34.65 25.48 6.95
C ASP A 468 -34.57 25.52 5.42
N ILE A 469 -33.41 25.93 4.89
CA ILE A 469 -33.18 26.03 3.45
C ILE A 469 -33.05 24.64 2.82
N LEU A 470 -32.21 23.76 3.38
CA LEU A 470 -32.05 22.38 2.90
C LEU A 470 -33.33 21.54 3.08
N SER A 471 -34.17 21.90 4.05
CA SER A 471 -35.49 21.27 4.26
C SER A 471 -36.57 21.80 3.30
N ALA A 472 -36.38 22.97 2.69
CA ALA A 472 -37.32 23.60 1.77
C ALA A 472 -37.34 23.00 0.35
N ASN A 473 -36.86 21.75 0.20
CA ASN A 473 -36.82 21.02 -1.08
C ASN A 473 -35.93 21.71 -2.14
N THR A 474 -34.89 22.43 -1.71
CA THR A 474 -33.87 23.00 -2.59
C THR A 474 -32.97 21.91 -3.13
N ASP A 475 -32.66 21.97 -4.42
CA ASP A 475 -31.77 20.98 -5.05
C ASP A 475 -30.28 21.34 -4.93
N PHE A 476 -29.97 22.59 -4.58
CA PHE A 476 -28.64 23.17 -4.52
C PHE A 476 -28.58 24.29 -3.47
N TYR A 477 -27.51 24.34 -2.68
CA TYR A 477 -27.23 25.45 -1.76
C TYR A 477 -25.72 25.65 -1.61
N GLU A 478 -25.25 26.88 -1.78
CA GLU A 478 -23.85 27.26 -1.58
C GLU A 478 -23.69 27.96 -0.24
N PHE A 479 -22.68 27.54 0.52
CA PHE A 479 -22.33 28.05 1.83
C PHE A 479 -20.89 28.54 1.82
N THR A 480 -20.72 29.83 2.07
CA THR A 480 -19.40 30.43 2.26
C THR A 480 -19.00 30.30 3.72
N MET A 481 -17.78 29.83 3.96
CA MET A 481 -17.25 29.70 5.32
C MET A 481 -17.06 31.08 5.97
N PRO A 482 -17.42 31.23 7.26
CA PRO A 482 -17.08 32.43 8.01
C PRO A 482 -15.56 32.65 8.08
N GLU A 483 -15.11 33.90 7.92
CA GLU A 483 -13.67 34.26 7.83
C GLU A 483 -12.87 33.94 9.11
N ASP A 484 -13.54 33.80 10.25
CA ASP A 484 -12.96 33.51 11.56
C ASP A 484 -12.66 32.02 11.80
N THR A 485 -13.03 31.14 10.85
CA THR A 485 -12.86 29.68 10.98
C THR A 485 -11.47 29.17 10.60
N GLY A 486 -10.62 29.98 9.96
CA GLY A 486 -9.34 29.53 9.40
C GLY A 486 -9.45 28.61 8.18
N LEU A 487 -10.67 28.41 7.67
CA LEU A 487 -10.97 27.70 6.43
C LEU A 487 -11.27 28.72 5.34
N THR A 488 -10.55 28.67 4.23
CA THR A 488 -10.82 29.50 3.05
C THR A 488 -11.42 28.64 1.95
N GLY A 489 -12.60 29.01 1.46
CA GLY A 489 -13.27 28.27 0.41
C GLY A 489 -14.79 28.33 0.47
N HIS A 490 -15.43 27.50 -0.35
CA HIS A 490 -16.88 27.36 -0.41
C HIS A 490 -17.27 25.88 -0.26
N VAL A 491 -18.43 25.68 0.38
CA VAL A 491 -19.10 24.39 0.51
C VAL A 491 -20.37 24.43 -0.30
N VAL A 492 -20.62 23.39 -1.07
CA VAL A 492 -21.83 23.28 -1.86
C VAL A 492 -22.58 22.03 -1.47
N PHE A 493 -23.82 22.20 -1.04
CA PHE A 493 -24.75 21.12 -0.77
C PHE A 493 -25.50 20.79 -2.06
N ARG A 494 -25.30 19.57 -2.58
CA ARG A 494 -25.95 19.10 -3.79
C ARG A 494 -26.85 17.92 -3.49
N ARG A 495 -28.12 18.02 -3.84
CA ARG A 495 -29.07 16.94 -3.60
C ARG A 495 -28.75 15.73 -4.49
N VAL A 496 -28.65 14.57 -3.87
CA VAL A 496 -28.45 13.29 -4.55
C VAL A 496 -29.78 12.86 -5.16
N SER A 497 -29.84 12.85 -6.49
CA SER A 497 -31.03 12.45 -7.23
C SER A 497 -31.13 10.92 -7.32
N ASN A 498 -30.01 10.25 -7.61
CA ASN A 498 -29.97 8.79 -7.76
C ASN A 498 -28.54 8.25 -7.58
N ILE A 499 -28.42 6.93 -7.36
CA ILE A 499 -27.13 6.25 -7.16
C ILE A 499 -27.10 5.00 -8.02
N ASP A 500 -26.19 4.96 -8.98
CA ASP A 500 -26.07 3.89 -9.94
C ASP A 500 -24.79 3.09 -9.72
N ARG A 501 -24.89 1.76 -9.88
CA ARG A 501 -23.75 0.83 -9.78
C ARG A 501 -23.33 0.35 -11.16
N GLY A 502 -22.13 -0.23 -11.23
CA GLY A 502 -21.62 -0.85 -12.44
C GLY A 502 -20.88 0.13 -13.34
N PHE A 503 -20.08 1.02 -12.74
CA PHE A 503 -19.18 1.91 -13.47
C PHE A 503 -17.73 1.50 -13.24
N TYR A 504 -16.89 1.74 -14.24
CA TYR A 504 -15.44 1.54 -14.21
C TYR A 504 -14.82 2.80 -14.79
N ALA A 505 -14.04 3.54 -14.00
CA ALA A 505 -13.47 4.82 -14.42
C ALA A 505 -12.05 5.03 -13.90
N PRO A 506 -11.20 5.80 -14.60
CA PRO A 506 -9.83 6.03 -14.18
C PRO A 506 -9.72 6.72 -12.84
N GLU A 507 -8.62 6.47 -12.13
CA GLU A 507 -8.38 7.08 -10.82
C GLU A 507 -8.45 8.60 -10.88
N GLU A 508 -8.00 9.19 -11.97
CA GLU A 508 -8.03 10.63 -12.20
C GLU A 508 -9.46 11.18 -12.34
N MET A 509 -10.45 10.33 -12.63
CA MET A 509 -11.86 10.72 -12.80
C MET A 509 -12.68 10.53 -11.54
N LEU A 510 -12.14 9.85 -10.53
CA LEU A 510 -12.81 9.66 -9.25
C LEU A 510 -12.88 10.98 -8.47
N SER A 511 -13.96 11.16 -7.71
CA SER A 511 -14.24 12.33 -6.87
C SER A 511 -14.31 13.68 -7.61
N LYS A 512 -14.29 13.68 -8.95
CA LYS A 512 -14.53 14.88 -9.76
C LYS A 512 -16.01 15.06 -10.06
N LEU A 513 -16.46 16.30 -9.98
CA LEU A 513 -17.77 16.70 -10.47
C LEU A 513 -17.75 16.82 -12.00
N ILE A 514 -18.47 15.94 -12.68
CA ILE A 514 -18.56 15.89 -14.14
C ILE A 514 -20.02 15.86 -14.59
N ASP A 515 -20.25 16.08 -15.89
CA ASP A 515 -21.62 16.00 -16.43
C ASP A 515 -22.11 14.56 -16.43
N LYS A 516 -23.41 14.37 -16.15
CA LYS A 516 -24.04 13.05 -16.15
C LYS A 516 -23.78 12.28 -17.45
N GLU A 517 -23.86 12.95 -18.59
CA GLU A 517 -23.63 12.33 -19.91
C GLU A 517 -22.20 11.81 -20.04
N GLN A 518 -21.22 12.55 -19.51
CA GLN A 518 -19.82 12.11 -19.52
C GLN A 518 -19.59 10.88 -18.64
N THR A 519 -20.40 10.65 -17.60
CA THR A 519 -20.27 9.42 -16.80
C THR A 519 -20.72 8.16 -17.53
N GLU A 520 -21.58 8.27 -18.54
CA GLU A 520 -22.11 7.09 -19.25
C GLU A 520 -21.03 6.33 -20.03
N GLN A 521 -19.94 7.01 -20.44
CA GLN A 521 -18.78 6.36 -21.07
C GLN A 521 -18.08 5.35 -20.16
N TYR A 522 -18.29 5.47 -18.84
CA TYR A 522 -17.72 4.59 -17.82
C TYR A 522 -18.68 3.48 -17.37
N ARG A 523 -19.87 3.38 -17.99
CA ARG A 523 -20.84 2.34 -17.63
C ARG A 523 -20.35 0.99 -18.16
N ALA A 524 -20.32 -0.02 -17.29
CA ALA A 524 -20.03 -1.38 -17.68
C ALA A 524 -21.04 -1.84 -18.74
N ILE A 525 -20.57 -2.17 -19.94
CA ILE A 525 -21.41 -2.72 -21.00
C ILE A 525 -21.95 -4.07 -20.50
N GLN A 526 -23.23 -4.12 -20.16
CA GLN A 526 -23.91 -5.40 -19.94
C GLN A 526 -24.04 -6.09 -21.31
N ASN A 527 -23.18 -7.06 -21.60
CA ASN A 527 -23.45 -8.07 -22.64
C ASN A 527 -24.71 -8.84 -22.23
N LYS A 528 -25.88 -8.31 -22.60
CA LYS A 528 -27.12 -9.06 -22.67
C LYS A 528 -27.20 -9.72 -24.04
N GLU A 529 -27.38 -11.03 -23.98
CA GLU A 529 -27.86 -11.91 -25.04
C GLU A 529 -28.74 -11.20 -26.07
N TYR A 530 -28.32 -11.24 -27.34
CA TYR A 530 -29.24 -11.41 -28.46
C TYR A 530 -28.71 -12.53 -29.33
N LYS A 531 -29.19 -13.75 -29.05
CA LYS A 531 -29.54 -14.68 -30.11
C LYS A 531 -30.61 -14.00 -30.97
N ALA A 532 -30.23 -13.55 -32.15
CA ALA A 532 -31.11 -13.46 -33.30
C ALA A 532 -30.44 -14.35 -34.36
N THR A 533 -30.86 -15.61 -34.53
CA THR A 533 -31.92 -15.99 -35.47
C THR A 533 -32.24 -14.90 -36.49
N CYS A 534 -31.65 -15.02 -37.67
CA CYS A 534 -32.32 -14.78 -38.94
C CYS A 534 -31.53 -15.48 -40.07
N VAL A 535 -32.19 -16.54 -40.58
CA VAL A 535 -32.20 -17.13 -41.94
C VAL A 535 -30.87 -17.41 -42.64
#